data_AF-A0A7Y3XPT0-F1
#
_entry.id   AF-A0A7Y3XPT0-F1
#
_cell.length_a   1.000
_cell.length_b   1.000
_cell.length_c   1.000
_cell.angle_alpha   90.00
_cell.angle_beta   90.00
_cell.angle_gamma   90.00
#
_symmetry.space_group_name_H-M   'P 1'
#
loop_
_entity.id
_entity.type
_entity.pdbx_description
1 polymer ?
#
loop_
_entity_poly.entity_id
_entity_poly.type
_entity_poly.pdbx_seq_one_letter_code
_entity_poly.pdbx_strand_id
1 'polypeptide(L)'
;MKSERRNTLPFVTLEAGQGNIYLKKEEEKMKYFREMIVMAVISLIVIGLAANFTVFADSTIGTTGGGVVNEESVEAVCDFIGICTTTPEVNLHIFSHDEVSSSIRLEGNSKADGSYREYTTIMRDKSALRFFDDDKGEVVTMKENGNVGIGKPNPQYKLDVDGTTRTKIIRITGGSDLSEQFDIGKPHNLKEYIKDGEFKIAPGMVACIDTKNPGKLLVSHKAYDRTVAGIISGAGGVRPGMLMGQTGSTADGEFPVALTGRVYCKADAMAVPIQPGDLLTTSDTPGHVMKVSDHDKAQGAIIGKAMSSLDKGKGLVLVLVSLQ
;
A
#
# COMPACT_ATOMS: atom_id res chain seq x y z
N MET A 1 47.02 12.84 -50.61
CA MET A 1 45.97 13.43 -49.75
C MET A 1 44.61 12.93 -50.22
N LYS A 2 43.72 12.56 -49.29
CA LYS A 2 42.33 12.08 -49.46
C LYS A 2 41.54 12.96 -50.47
N SER A 3 40.52 12.49 -51.20
CA SER A 3 39.20 12.10 -50.65
C SER A 3 38.23 11.62 -51.76
N GLU A 4 37.42 10.61 -51.41
CA GLU A 4 36.05 10.27 -51.84
C GLU A 4 35.68 9.99 -53.31
N ARG A 5 35.43 8.70 -53.56
CA ARG A 5 34.62 8.18 -54.68
C ARG A 5 33.13 8.34 -54.35
N ARG A 6 32.39 9.10 -55.16
CA ARG A 6 30.95 8.89 -55.36
C ARG A 6 30.78 7.76 -56.36
N ASN A 7 30.30 6.59 -55.91
CA ASN A 7 29.79 5.55 -56.81
C ASN A 7 28.27 5.68 -56.89
N THR A 8 27.81 6.17 -58.03
CA THR A 8 26.43 6.14 -58.52
C THR A 8 25.99 4.69 -58.74
N LEU A 9 24.92 4.25 -58.07
CA LEU A 9 24.19 3.03 -58.41
C LEU A 9 23.41 3.24 -59.73
N PRO A 10 23.23 2.19 -60.56
CA PRO A 10 22.53 2.31 -61.83
C PRO A 10 21.02 2.54 -61.61
N PHE A 11 20.49 3.54 -62.30
CA PHE A 11 19.09 3.91 -62.30
C PHE A 11 18.25 2.83 -62.99
N VAL A 12 17.15 2.39 -62.35
CA VAL A 12 16.05 1.65 -62.99
C VAL A 12 15.01 2.69 -63.39
N THR A 13 14.76 2.85 -64.68
CA THR A 13 13.69 3.73 -65.19
C THR A 13 12.39 2.94 -65.27
N LEU A 14 11.36 3.40 -64.55
CA LEU A 14 10.00 2.88 -64.64
C LEU A 14 9.22 3.74 -65.64
N GLU A 15 8.78 3.16 -66.76
CA GLU A 15 7.80 3.79 -67.64
C GLU A 15 6.44 3.10 -67.48
N ALA A 16 5.40 3.89 -67.21
CA ALA A 16 4.04 3.41 -67.06
C ALA A 16 3.30 3.51 -68.40
N GLY A 17 2.86 2.37 -68.93
CA GLY A 17 1.96 2.29 -70.07
C GLY A 17 0.98 1.12 -69.91
N GLN A 18 -0.32 1.41 -70.05
CA GLN A 18 -1.46 0.48 -70.14
C GLN A 18 -1.29 -0.88 -69.40
N GLY A 19 -1.10 -0.80 -68.08
CA GLY A 19 -1.38 -1.92 -67.17
C GLY A 19 -0.37 -3.08 -67.13
N ASN A 20 0.83 -2.96 -67.72
CA ASN A 20 1.88 -3.99 -67.60
C ASN A 20 3.26 -3.39 -67.32
N ILE A 21 4.02 -4.02 -66.42
CA ILE A 21 5.41 -3.67 -66.08
C ILE A 21 6.34 -4.77 -66.66
N TYR A 22 7.37 -4.38 -67.41
CA TYR A 22 8.37 -5.32 -67.96
C TYR A 22 9.78 -4.97 -67.48
N LEU A 23 10.58 -5.99 -67.16
CA LEU A 23 12.02 -5.86 -66.83
C LEU A 23 12.85 -6.33 -68.02
N LYS A 24 13.80 -5.49 -68.48
CA LYS A 24 14.73 -5.85 -69.57
C LYS A 24 15.98 -6.52 -69.00
N LYS A 25 16.36 -7.67 -69.56
CA LYS A 25 17.45 -8.56 -69.10
C LYS A 25 18.81 -8.13 -69.67
N GLU A 26 19.84 -8.03 -68.83
CA GLU A 26 21.26 -8.14 -69.21
C GLU A 26 21.87 -9.42 -68.56
N GLU A 27 22.70 -10.14 -69.31
CA GLU A 27 22.75 -11.61 -69.20
C GLU A 27 23.80 -12.27 -68.28
N GLU A 28 24.65 -11.55 -67.53
CA GLU A 28 25.86 -12.20 -66.98
C GLU A 28 26.05 -12.31 -65.46
N LYS A 29 25.04 -12.11 -64.60
CA LYS A 29 25.23 -12.31 -63.14
C LYS A 29 24.04 -12.99 -62.45
N MET A 30 23.94 -14.32 -62.62
CA MET A 30 22.74 -15.07 -62.20
C MET A 30 23.04 -16.44 -61.57
N LYS A 31 23.82 -16.48 -60.48
CA LYS A 31 23.82 -17.64 -59.57
C LYS A 31 23.18 -17.32 -58.20
N TYR A 32 23.44 -16.13 -57.64
CA TYR A 32 22.83 -15.68 -56.38
C TYR A 32 21.49 -14.92 -56.56
N PHE A 33 21.18 -14.48 -57.78
CA PHE A 33 19.99 -13.67 -58.06
C PHE A 33 18.72 -14.53 -58.25
N ARG A 34 18.86 -15.84 -58.55
CA ARG A 34 17.73 -16.79 -58.60
C ARG A 34 17.17 -17.12 -57.21
N GLU A 35 18.02 -17.32 -56.21
CA GLU A 35 17.57 -17.63 -54.84
C GLU A 35 16.94 -16.41 -54.16
N MET A 36 17.47 -15.21 -54.43
CA MET A 36 16.93 -13.96 -53.90
C MET A 36 15.58 -13.59 -54.55
N ILE A 37 15.41 -13.87 -55.85
CA ILE A 37 14.12 -13.69 -56.55
C ILE A 37 13.11 -14.75 -56.11
N VAL A 38 13.49 -16.01 -55.92
CA VAL A 38 12.55 -17.04 -55.46
C VAL A 38 12.04 -16.75 -54.05
N MET A 39 12.91 -16.28 -53.14
CA MET A 39 12.47 -15.84 -51.80
C MET A 39 11.63 -14.56 -51.84
N ALA A 40 12.01 -13.55 -52.65
CA ALA A 40 11.23 -12.33 -52.77
C ALA A 40 9.86 -12.57 -53.45
N VAL A 41 9.79 -13.47 -54.43
CA VAL A 41 8.57 -13.84 -55.16
C VAL A 41 7.70 -14.79 -54.35
N ILE A 42 8.23 -15.70 -53.53
CA ILE A 42 7.43 -16.47 -52.57
C ILE A 42 6.85 -15.52 -51.50
N SER A 43 7.62 -14.57 -51.00
CA SER A 43 7.11 -13.53 -50.09
C SER A 43 6.06 -12.63 -50.76
N LEU A 44 6.23 -12.27 -52.04
CA LEU A 44 5.25 -11.45 -52.78
C LEU A 44 3.99 -12.23 -53.19
N ILE A 45 4.11 -13.53 -53.48
CA ILE A 45 2.98 -14.40 -53.88
C ILE A 45 2.14 -14.81 -52.66
N VAL A 46 2.74 -14.97 -51.48
CA VAL A 46 1.98 -15.15 -50.22
C VAL A 46 1.18 -13.88 -49.88
N ILE A 47 1.61 -12.71 -50.36
CA ILE A 47 0.90 -11.43 -50.23
C ILE A 47 -0.16 -11.23 -51.34
N GLY A 48 -0.14 -12.02 -52.42
CA GLY A 48 -0.85 -11.70 -53.67
C GLY A 48 -2.12 -12.48 -54.00
N LEU A 49 -2.59 -13.46 -53.20
CA LEU A 49 -3.68 -14.36 -53.63
C LEU A 49 -4.76 -14.71 -52.62
N ALA A 50 -4.88 -13.96 -51.51
CA ALA A 50 -6.09 -13.98 -50.69
C ALA A 50 -6.44 -12.54 -50.30
N ALA A 51 -7.68 -12.14 -50.58
CA ALA A 51 -8.20 -10.80 -50.38
C ALA A 51 -8.13 -10.35 -48.89
N ASN A 52 -7.83 -9.06 -48.70
CA ASN A 52 -8.04 -8.25 -47.51
C ASN A 52 -7.45 -8.76 -46.18
N PHE A 53 -6.17 -8.50 -45.95
CA PHE A 53 -5.59 -8.55 -44.59
C PHE A 53 -4.54 -7.45 -44.42
N THR A 54 -4.85 -6.44 -43.60
CA THR A 54 -3.89 -5.40 -43.19
C THR A 54 -3.32 -5.80 -41.83
N VAL A 55 -2.12 -6.36 -41.83
CA VAL A 55 -1.38 -6.75 -40.62
C VAL A 55 -0.88 -5.49 -39.92
N PHE A 56 -1.24 -5.25 -38.65
CA PHE A 56 -0.42 -4.40 -37.78
C PHE A 56 0.79 -5.21 -37.33
N ALA A 57 1.83 -5.22 -38.16
CA ALA A 57 3.17 -5.63 -37.76
C ALA A 57 4.13 -4.53 -38.22
N ASP A 58 4.45 -3.59 -37.32
CA ASP A 58 5.80 -3.04 -37.37
C ASP A 58 6.75 -4.18 -37.00
N SER A 59 7.64 -4.51 -37.94
CA SER A 59 8.43 -5.72 -37.97
C SER A 59 9.64 -5.65 -37.02
N THR A 60 9.40 -5.52 -35.73
CA THR A 60 10.36 -6.00 -34.73
C THR A 60 9.76 -6.88 -33.64
N ILE A 61 8.46 -6.78 -33.29
CA ILE A 61 7.85 -7.67 -32.27
C ILE A 61 6.35 -7.87 -32.59
N GLY A 62 6.01 -9.05 -33.10
CA GLY A 62 4.69 -9.35 -33.69
C GLY A 62 3.57 -9.64 -32.69
N THR A 63 2.34 -9.51 -33.18
CA THR A 63 1.10 -9.96 -32.54
C THR A 63 0.56 -11.16 -33.33
N THR A 64 0.02 -12.17 -32.65
CA THR A 64 -0.63 -13.34 -33.26
C THR A 64 -2.15 -13.17 -33.14
N GLY A 65 -2.79 -12.57 -34.14
CA GLY A 65 -4.26 -12.50 -34.18
C GLY A 65 -4.73 -12.12 -35.59
N GLY A 66 -5.66 -12.90 -36.14
CA GLY A 66 -6.39 -12.55 -37.35
C GLY A 66 -7.44 -11.49 -37.01
N GLY A 67 -7.26 -10.26 -37.47
CA GLY A 67 -8.24 -9.18 -37.33
C GLY A 67 -8.72 -8.66 -38.68
N VAL A 68 -10.02 -8.43 -38.81
CA VAL A 68 -10.59 -7.69 -39.94
C VAL A 68 -10.58 -6.21 -39.56
N VAL A 69 -9.87 -5.39 -40.34
CA VAL A 69 -9.85 -3.94 -40.17
C VAL A 69 -10.70 -3.33 -41.28
N ASN A 70 -11.87 -2.80 -40.93
CA ASN A 70 -12.67 -1.95 -41.81
C ASN A 70 -12.20 -0.49 -41.56
N GLU A 71 -12.45 0.44 -42.49
CA GLU A 71 -12.09 1.87 -42.32
C GLU A 71 -12.64 2.51 -41.02
N GLU A 72 -13.59 1.84 -40.34
CA GLU A 72 -14.28 2.31 -39.14
C GLU A 72 -14.14 1.40 -37.90
N SER A 73 -13.51 0.21 -37.99
CA SER A 73 -13.36 -0.70 -36.84
C SER A 73 -12.28 -1.77 -37.04
N VAL A 74 -11.65 -2.18 -35.93
CA VAL A 74 -10.77 -3.37 -35.86
C VAL A 74 -11.52 -4.44 -35.06
N GLU A 75 -11.88 -5.55 -35.71
CA GLU A 75 -12.42 -6.74 -35.04
C GLU A 75 -11.35 -7.83 -35.05
N ALA A 76 -10.80 -8.15 -33.88
CA ALA A 76 -9.85 -9.25 -33.70
C ALA A 76 -10.57 -10.47 -33.11
N VAL A 77 -10.65 -11.56 -33.87
CA VAL A 77 -11.19 -12.84 -33.40
C VAL A 77 -10.02 -13.80 -33.21
N CYS A 78 -9.59 -13.96 -31.96
CA CYS A 78 -8.50 -14.87 -31.59
C CYS A 78 -8.63 -15.31 -30.14
N ASP A 79 -8.04 -16.46 -29.80
CA ASP A 79 -8.04 -16.98 -28.43
C ASP A 79 -7.13 -16.15 -27.49
N PHE A 80 -6.07 -15.55 -28.04
CA PHE A 80 -5.08 -14.75 -27.31
C PHE A 80 -4.63 -13.53 -28.13
N ILE A 81 -4.58 -12.36 -27.50
CA ILE A 81 -4.03 -11.11 -28.03
C ILE A 81 -2.77 -10.76 -27.23
N GLY A 82 -1.61 -10.78 -27.90
CA GLY A 82 -0.36 -10.23 -27.37
C GLY A 82 -0.12 -8.83 -27.91
N ILE A 83 0.21 -7.85 -27.05
CA ILE A 83 0.72 -6.53 -27.44
C ILE A 83 2.18 -6.47 -26.98
N CYS A 84 3.09 -6.29 -27.94
CA CYS A 84 4.53 -6.34 -27.70
C CYS A 84 4.99 -7.69 -27.10
N THR A 85 4.33 -8.80 -27.41
CA THR A 85 4.75 -10.16 -27.03
C THR A 85 4.21 -11.16 -28.03
N THR A 86 5.01 -12.16 -28.39
CA THR A 86 4.65 -13.25 -29.31
C THR A 86 4.18 -14.51 -28.59
N THR A 87 4.30 -14.55 -27.25
CA THR A 87 3.90 -15.67 -26.41
C THR A 87 2.95 -15.17 -25.32
N PRO A 88 1.71 -14.78 -25.66
CA PRO A 88 0.72 -14.38 -24.66
C PRO A 88 0.44 -15.53 -23.70
N GLU A 89 0.52 -15.27 -22.39
CA GLU A 89 0.25 -16.27 -21.34
C GLU A 89 -1.20 -16.22 -20.83
N VAL A 90 -1.92 -15.16 -21.20
CA VAL A 90 -3.32 -14.87 -20.85
C VAL A 90 -4.01 -14.25 -22.06
N ASN A 91 -5.35 -14.29 -22.11
CA ASN A 91 -6.16 -13.87 -23.27
C ASN A 91 -5.79 -12.47 -23.81
N LEU A 92 -5.39 -11.54 -22.94
CA LEU A 92 -4.79 -10.26 -23.33
C LEU A 92 -3.50 -10.06 -22.55
N HIS A 93 -2.35 -10.22 -23.21
CA HIS A 93 -1.03 -10.01 -22.64
C HIS A 93 -0.41 -8.74 -23.23
N ILE A 94 -0.30 -7.69 -22.42
CA ILE A 94 0.44 -6.46 -22.77
C ILE A 94 1.79 -6.52 -22.06
N PHE A 95 2.87 -6.48 -22.84
CA PHE A 95 4.23 -6.56 -22.32
C PHE A 95 5.01 -5.28 -22.65
N SER A 96 5.90 -4.86 -21.75
CA SER A 96 6.81 -3.71 -21.95
C SER A 96 8.24 -4.22 -21.83
N HIS A 97 9.00 -4.13 -22.92
CA HIS A 97 10.39 -4.61 -23.01
C HIS A 97 11.40 -3.70 -22.29
N ASP A 98 10.98 -2.48 -21.96
CA ASP A 98 11.79 -1.44 -21.34
C ASP A 98 11.54 -1.29 -19.83
N GLU A 99 10.63 -2.12 -19.26
CA GLU A 99 10.17 -2.06 -17.86
C GLU A 99 9.68 -0.67 -17.41
N VAL A 100 9.42 0.26 -18.34
CA VAL A 100 8.99 1.61 -18.01
C VAL A 100 7.56 1.55 -17.52
N SER A 101 6.66 1.06 -18.38
CA SER A 101 5.28 0.77 -18.03
C SER A 101 4.53 0.08 -19.16
N SER A 102 3.53 -0.73 -18.81
CA SER A 102 2.44 -1.10 -19.71
C SER A 102 1.14 -0.48 -19.18
N SER A 103 0.27 0.00 -20.08
CA SER A 103 -0.98 0.62 -19.67
C SER A 103 -2.14 0.31 -20.58
N ILE A 104 -3.34 0.43 -20.01
CA ILE A 104 -4.61 0.46 -20.72
C ILE A 104 -5.22 1.82 -20.39
N ARG A 105 -5.54 2.59 -21.43
CA ARG A 105 -6.19 3.89 -21.30
C ARG A 105 -7.64 3.77 -21.74
N LEU A 106 -8.54 4.27 -20.89
CA LEU A 106 -9.95 4.38 -21.18
C LEU A 106 -10.26 5.87 -21.32
N GLU A 107 -10.65 6.31 -22.51
CA GLU A 107 -10.96 7.71 -22.81
C GLU A 107 -12.47 7.90 -22.95
N GLY A 108 -12.96 9.01 -22.41
CA GLY A 108 -14.34 9.48 -22.56
C GLY A 108 -14.36 10.93 -23.06
N ASN A 109 -15.37 11.26 -23.86
CA ASN A 109 -15.68 12.64 -24.20
C ASN A 109 -16.69 13.16 -23.18
N SER A 110 -16.19 13.61 -22.03
CA SER A 110 -17.01 14.23 -21.01
C SER A 110 -17.19 15.71 -21.31
N LYS A 111 -18.35 16.28 -20.96
CA LYS A 111 -18.62 17.72 -21.05
C LYS A 111 -18.73 18.38 -19.66
N ALA A 112 -18.40 17.64 -18.60
CA ALA A 112 -18.69 18.06 -17.24
C ALA A 112 -17.89 19.30 -16.81
N ASP A 113 -16.70 19.50 -17.37
CA ASP A 113 -15.79 20.62 -17.06
C ASP A 113 -15.40 21.45 -18.31
N GLY A 114 -15.81 21.05 -19.51
CA GLY A 114 -15.43 21.68 -20.77
C GLY A 114 -14.13 21.17 -21.41
N SER A 115 -13.47 20.17 -20.80
CA SER A 115 -12.37 19.41 -21.38
C SER A 115 -12.91 18.27 -22.25
N TYR A 116 -12.54 18.25 -23.53
CA TYR A 116 -13.09 17.29 -24.50
C TYR A 116 -12.50 15.87 -24.39
N ARG A 117 -11.57 15.64 -23.46
CA ARG A 117 -10.91 14.34 -23.26
C ARG A 117 -10.63 14.15 -21.79
N GLU A 118 -11.44 13.33 -21.13
CA GLU A 118 -11.12 12.77 -19.82
C GLU A 118 -10.62 11.34 -20.05
N TYR A 119 -9.62 10.90 -19.29
CA TYR A 119 -9.18 9.53 -19.34
C TYR A 119 -8.88 8.96 -17.97
N THR A 120 -9.05 7.65 -17.85
CA THR A 120 -8.49 6.87 -16.75
C THR A 120 -7.47 5.91 -17.32
N THR A 121 -6.28 5.85 -16.72
CA THR A 121 -5.23 4.92 -17.12
C THR A 121 -5.01 3.90 -16.03
N ILE A 122 -5.09 2.61 -16.38
CA ILE A 122 -4.58 1.52 -15.56
C ILE A 122 -3.17 1.24 -16.04
N MET A 123 -2.18 1.46 -15.19
CA MET A 123 -0.77 1.37 -15.55
C MET A 123 -0.02 0.45 -14.60
N ARG A 124 0.81 -0.43 -15.14
CA ARG A 124 1.80 -1.20 -14.39
C ARG A 124 3.18 -0.64 -14.71
N ASP A 125 3.85 -0.07 -13.72
CA ASP A 125 5.28 0.31 -13.81
C ASP A 125 6.16 -0.78 -13.17
N LYS A 126 7.47 -0.55 -13.00
CA LYS A 126 8.42 -1.47 -12.37
C LYS A 126 8.13 -1.90 -10.92
N SER A 127 7.17 -1.28 -10.24
CA SER A 127 7.00 -1.39 -8.78
C SER A 127 5.55 -1.42 -8.29
N ALA A 128 4.60 -1.03 -9.14
CA ALA A 128 3.19 -0.97 -8.77
C ALA A 128 2.24 -1.08 -9.97
N LEU A 129 1.04 -1.60 -9.69
CA LEU A 129 -0.16 -1.33 -10.49
C LEU A 129 -0.79 -0.02 -9.98
N ARG A 130 -1.20 0.85 -10.89
CA ARG A 130 -1.69 2.21 -10.59
C ARG A 130 -2.93 2.55 -11.41
N PHE A 131 -3.76 3.38 -10.82
CA PHE A 131 -4.92 4.00 -11.47
C PHE A 131 -4.68 5.50 -11.50
N PHE A 132 -4.65 6.07 -12.70
CA PHE A 132 -4.53 7.49 -12.93
C PHE A 132 -5.85 8.05 -13.41
N ASP A 133 -6.27 9.12 -12.75
CA ASP A 133 -7.28 10.05 -13.21
C ASP A 133 -6.57 11.22 -13.90
N ASP A 134 -7.13 11.75 -14.99
CA ASP A 134 -6.50 12.84 -15.75
C ASP A 134 -6.30 14.10 -14.89
N ASP A 135 -7.30 14.45 -14.08
CA ASP A 135 -7.28 15.67 -13.28
C ASP A 135 -6.50 15.49 -11.97
N LYS A 136 -6.64 14.33 -11.32
CA LYS A 136 -6.08 14.08 -9.99
C LYS A 136 -4.72 13.39 -10.03
N GLY A 137 -4.31 12.87 -11.18
CA GLY A 137 -3.15 12.00 -11.29
C GLY A 137 -3.38 10.66 -10.62
N GLU A 138 -2.41 10.17 -9.87
CA GLU A 138 -2.47 8.84 -9.25
C GLU A 138 -3.48 8.79 -8.08
N VAL A 139 -4.57 8.02 -8.26
CA VAL A 139 -5.64 7.89 -7.26
C VAL A 139 -5.56 6.59 -6.46
N VAL A 140 -5.08 5.51 -7.07
CA VAL A 140 -4.89 4.20 -6.39
C VAL A 140 -3.56 3.60 -6.80
N THR A 141 -2.84 3.09 -5.81
CA THR A 141 -1.55 2.39 -5.98
C THR A 141 -1.63 1.01 -5.35
N MET A 142 -1.13 -0.02 -6.02
CA MET A 142 -0.89 -1.34 -5.45
C MET A 142 0.57 -1.72 -5.71
N LYS A 143 1.40 -1.63 -4.66
CA LYS A 143 2.83 -1.95 -4.74
C LYS A 143 3.06 -3.46 -4.76
N GLU A 144 4.19 -3.89 -5.32
CA GLU A 144 4.61 -5.31 -5.32
C GLU A 144 4.77 -5.90 -3.91
N ASN A 145 5.07 -5.08 -2.91
CA ASN A 145 5.12 -5.51 -1.50
C ASN A 145 3.72 -5.74 -0.88
N GLY A 146 2.65 -5.58 -1.68
CA GLY A 146 1.25 -5.76 -1.29
C GLY A 146 0.64 -4.59 -0.51
N ASN A 147 1.31 -3.43 -0.47
CA ASN A 147 0.70 -2.21 0.11
C ASN A 147 -0.19 -1.52 -0.92
N VAL A 148 -1.39 -1.14 -0.49
CA VAL A 148 -2.38 -0.42 -1.30
C VAL A 148 -2.54 1.00 -0.77
N GLY A 149 -2.41 1.98 -1.65
CA GLY A 149 -2.63 3.40 -1.36
C GLY A 149 -3.88 3.93 -2.06
N ILE A 150 -4.69 4.74 -1.36
CA ILE A 150 -5.79 5.52 -1.96
C ILE A 150 -5.48 6.99 -1.70
N GLY A 151 -5.26 7.78 -2.77
CA GLY A 151 -4.70 9.13 -2.68
C GLY A 151 -3.26 9.17 -2.17
N LYS A 152 -2.58 8.01 -2.08
CA LYS A 152 -1.28 7.86 -1.45
C LYS A 152 -0.33 7.06 -2.36
N PRO A 153 0.53 7.71 -3.17
CA PRO A 153 1.40 7.01 -4.13
C PRO A 153 2.51 6.17 -3.46
N ASN A 154 2.81 6.46 -2.20
CA ASN A 154 3.84 5.79 -1.40
C ASN A 154 3.27 5.23 -0.09
N PRO A 155 2.36 4.23 -0.13
CA PRO A 155 1.70 3.69 1.05
C PRO A 155 2.69 3.00 2.00
N GLN A 156 2.64 3.36 3.29
CA GLN A 156 3.51 2.79 4.33
C GLN A 156 2.88 1.59 5.03
N TYR A 157 1.55 1.46 4.96
CA TYR A 157 0.79 0.34 5.51
C TYR A 157 0.14 -0.49 4.40
N LYS A 158 -0.39 -1.68 4.77
CA LYS A 158 -1.06 -2.57 3.83
C LYS A 158 -2.25 -1.92 3.13
N LEU A 159 -2.96 -1.04 3.84
CA LEU A 159 -3.91 -0.11 3.30
C LEU A 159 -3.60 1.27 3.91
N ASP A 160 -3.28 2.24 3.07
CA ASP A 160 -2.95 3.60 3.47
C ASP A 160 -3.84 4.57 2.68
N VAL A 161 -4.72 5.28 3.37
CA VAL A 161 -5.75 6.14 2.76
C VAL A 161 -5.48 7.57 3.16
N ASP A 162 -5.16 8.41 2.18
CA ASP A 162 -5.06 9.85 2.38
C ASP A 162 -6.46 10.48 2.28
N GLY A 163 -7.22 10.39 3.37
CA GLY A 163 -8.57 10.92 3.44
C GLY A 163 -9.49 10.18 4.42
N THR A 164 -10.80 10.35 4.22
CA THR A 164 -11.83 9.74 5.08
C THR A 164 -12.31 8.41 4.51
N THR A 165 -12.36 7.37 5.36
CA THR A 165 -12.96 6.08 5.02
C THR A 165 -14.36 5.96 5.60
N ARG A 166 -15.34 5.50 4.80
CA ARG A 166 -16.69 5.16 5.26
C ARG A 166 -16.96 3.67 5.06
N THR A 167 -17.32 2.97 6.12
CA THR A 167 -17.78 1.58 6.08
C THR A 167 -19.00 1.39 6.97
N LYS A 168 -19.80 0.35 6.73
CA LYS A 168 -20.96 0.03 7.58
C LYS A 168 -20.52 -0.49 8.94
N ILE A 169 -19.57 -1.42 8.95
CA ILE A 169 -19.06 -2.08 10.15
C ILE A 169 -17.56 -2.31 9.97
N ILE A 170 -16.77 -1.96 10.99
CA ILE A 170 -15.36 -2.34 11.09
C ILE A 170 -15.21 -3.45 12.13
N ARG A 171 -14.61 -4.58 11.73
CA ARG A 171 -14.27 -5.68 12.63
C ARG A 171 -12.76 -5.76 12.76
N ILE A 172 -12.26 -5.47 13.95
CA ILE A 172 -10.84 -5.60 14.30
C ILE A 172 -10.60 -7.00 14.88
N THR A 173 -9.59 -7.70 14.38
CA THR A 173 -9.25 -9.08 14.79
C THR A 173 -7.84 -9.22 15.39
N GLY A 174 -7.07 -8.12 15.45
CA GLY A 174 -5.66 -8.12 15.84
C GLY A 174 -5.34 -7.56 17.23
N GLY A 175 -6.34 -7.03 17.95
CA GLY A 175 -6.20 -6.33 19.23
C GLY A 175 -7.54 -6.18 19.96
N SER A 176 -7.56 -5.58 21.16
CA SER A 176 -8.73 -5.64 22.05
C SER A 176 -9.12 -4.35 22.80
N ASP A 177 -8.50 -3.23 22.48
CA ASP A 177 -8.62 -1.95 23.16
C ASP A 177 -8.63 -0.78 22.18
N LEU A 178 -9.16 0.34 22.66
CA LEU A 178 -9.06 1.65 22.03
C LEU A 178 -7.95 2.42 22.75
N SER A 179 -6.87 2.69 22.02
CA SER A 179 -5.68 3.37 22.51
C SER A 179 -5.44 4.69 21.77
N GLU A 180 -4.92 5.67 22.50
CA GLU A 180 -4.37 6.93 21.94
C GLU A 180 -2.86 6.98 22.15
N GLN A 181 -2.15 7.68 21.26
CA GLN A 181 -0.70 7.88 21.38
C GLN A 181 -0.37 9.02 22.34
N PHE A 182 0.51 8.77 23.31
CA PHE A 182 1.00 9.76 24.25
C PHE A 182 2.52 9.68 24.41
N ASP A 183 3.13 10.84 24.65
CA ASP A 183 4.44 10.91 25.29
C ASP A 183 4.30 10.61 26.79
N ILE A 184 5.12 9.69 27.29
CA ILE A 184 5.11 9.29 28.70
C ILE A 184 6.46 9.57 29.34
N GLY A 185 6.44 10.42 30.37
CA GLY A 185 7.59 10.74 31.20
C GLY A 185 7.79 9.77 32.37
N LYS A 186 8.95 9.89 33.00
CA LYS A 186 9.20 9.25 34.31
C LYS A 186 8.52 10.06 35.42
N PRO A 187 8.18 9.44 36.57
CA PRO A 187 7.73 10.18 37.74
C PRO A 187 8.67 11.34 38.11
N HIS A 188 8.12 12.50 38.49
CA HIS A 188 8.91 13.68 38.87
C HIS A 188 9.88 13.42 40.04
N ASN A 189 9.54 12.48 40.92
CA ASN A 189 10.32 12.12 42.11
C ASN A 189 11.07 10.79 41.96
N LEU A 190 11.47 10.39 40.75
CA LEU A 190 12.06 9.07 40.46
C LEU A 190 13.19 8.64 41.43
N LYS A 191 14.00 9.59 41.92
CA LYS A 191 15.11 9.34 42.87
C LYS A 191 14.66 8.74 44.19
N GLU A 192 13.40 8.94 44.59
CA GLU A 192 12.81 8.33 45.79
C GLU A 192 12.46 6.85 45.57
N TYR A 193 12.29 6.42 44.32
CA TYR A 193 11.77 5.10 43.98
C TYR A 193 12.83 4.15 43.40
N ILE A 194 13.84 4.67 42.68
CA ILE A 194 14.80 3.86 41.92
C ILE A 194 16.17 4.54 41.91
N LYS A 195 17.25 3.78 42.13
CA LYS A 195 18.64 4.26 41.94
C LYS A 195 18.87 4.52 40.44
N ASP A 196 19.48 5.66 40.09
CA ASP A 196 19.62 6.14 38.71
C ASP A 196 20.08 5.04 37.70
N GLY A 197 19.39 4.95 36.55
CA GLY A 197 19.84 4.20 35.37
C GLY A 197 18.88 3.18 34.74
N GLU A 198 17.92 2.61 35.49
CA GLU A 198 17.19 1.39 35.04
C GLU A 198 15.67 1.52 34.84
N PHE A 199 15.07 2.69 35.05
CA PHE A 199 13.61 2.81 34.87
C PHE A 199 13.21 2.84 33.40
N LYS A 200 12.68 1.71 32.91
CA LYS A 200 12.15 1.53 31.56
C LYS A 200 10.63 1.55 31.56
N ILE A 201 10.05 2.44 30.75
CA ILE A 201 8.62 2.47 30.45
C ILE A 201 8.31 1.25 29.58
N ALA A 202 7.29 0.48 29.97
CA ALA A 202 6.96 -0.77 29.32
C ALA A 202 5.44 -1.00 29.29
N PRO A 203 4.94 -1.78 28.32
CA PRO A 203 3.54 -2.18 28.28
C PRO A 203 3.04 -2.75 29.61
N GLY A 204 1.76 -2.50 29.88
CA GLY A 204 1.07 -2.84 31.11
C GLY A 204 1.30 -1.86 32.25
N MET A 205 2.23 -0.91 32.13
CA MET A 205 2.37 0.15 33.13
C MET A 205 1.17 1.10 33.10
N VAL A 206 0.77 1.59 34.26
CA VAL A 206 -0.30 2.61 34.41
C VAL A 206 0.27 4.01 34.25
N ALA A 207 -0.43 4.84 33.47
CA ALA A 207 -0.09 6.23 33.22
C ALA A 207 -1.06 7.20 33.91
N CYS A 208 -0.53 8.34 34.33
CA CYS A 208 -1.24 9.45 34.96
C CYS A 208 -0.95 10.74 34.19
N ILE A 209 -1.90 11.69 34.20
CA ILE A 209 -1.76 13.01 33.59
C ILE A 209 -0.61 13.76 34.25
N ASP A 210 0.30 14.29 33.44
CA ASP A 210 1.36 15.16 33.96
C ASP A 210 0.81 16.56 34.17
N THR A 211 0.55 16.90 35.43
CA THR A 211 0.03 18.21 35.84
C THR A 211 0.99 19.38 35.54
N LYS A 212 2.28 19.10 35.27
CA LYS A 212 3.28 20.12 34.92
C LYS A 212 3.46 20.29 33.41
N ASN A 213 3.04 19.31 32.60
CA ASN A 213 3.23 19.30 31.16
C ASN A 213 1.91 18.95 30.47
N PRO A 214 1.06 19.94 30.15
CA PRO A 214 -0.24 19.71 29.53
C PRO A 214 -0.16 18.83 28.26
N GLY A 215 -1.06 17.86 28.14
CA GLY A 215 -1.09 16.90 27.04
C GLY A 215 -0.13 15.71 27.18
N LYS A 216 0.76 15.72 28.18
CA LYS A 216 1.67 14.60 28.46
C LYS A 216 1.21 13.75 29.63
N LEU A 217 1.71 12.52 29.67
CA LEU A 217 1.50 11.61 30.79
C LEU A 217 2.84 11.31 31.47
N LEU A 218 2.76 10.72 32.66
CA LEU A 218 3.87 10.13 33.38
C LEU A 218 3.47 8.76 33.91
N VAL A 219 4.45 7.90 34.19
CA VAL A 219 4.14 6.63 34.85
C VAL A 219 3.61 6.92 36.27
N SER A 220 2.48 6.29 36.62
CA SER A 220 1.90 6.39 37.96
C SER A 220 2.92 5.98 39.04
N HIS A 221 2.81 6.56 40.22
CA HIS A 221 3.75 6.31 41.32
C HIS A 221 3.16 6.56 42.71
N LYS A 222 1.84 6.74 42.78
CA LYS A 222 1.11 7.09 44.00
C LYS A 222 -0.21 6.34 44.03
N ALA A 223 -0.53 5.75 45.17
CA ALA A 223 -1.82 5.13 45.39
C ALA A 223 -2.98 6.14 45.33
N TYR A 224 -4.12 5.71 44.75
CA TYR A 224 -5.34 6.53 44.61
C TYR A 224 -5.11 7.87 43.91
N ASP A 225 -4.33 7.85 42.81
CA ASP A 225 -4.07 9.05 42.02
C ASP A 225 -5.24 9.34 41.08
N ARG A 226 -5.89 10.49 41.31
CA ARG A 226 -7.04 10.95 40.51
C ARG A 226 -6.67 11.39 39.10
N THR A 227 -5.37 11.51 38.81
CA THR A 227 -4.88 11.85 37.48
C THR A 227 -4.67 10.60 36.62
N VAL A 228 -5.05 9.41 37.08
CA VAL A 228 -4.96 8.18 36.28
C VAL A 228 -5.64 8.34 34.92
N ALA A 229 -4.92 8.00 33.86
CA ALA A 229 -5.35 8.24 32.48
C ALA A 229 -5.56 6.96 31.69
N GLY A 230 -4.88 5.86 32.05
CA GLY A 230 -5.00 4.60 31.32
C GLY A 230 -3.80 3.68 31.51
N ILE A 231 -3.74 2.63 30.70
CA ILE A 231 -2.70 1.59 30.76
C ILE A 231 -1.96 1.55 29.43
N ILE A 232 -0.63 1.51 29.46
CA ILE A 232 0.18 1.35 28.25
C ILE A 232 -0.15 -0.02 27.62
N SER A 233 -0.71 -0.01 26.42
CA SER A 233 -1.17 -1.22 25.73
C SER A 233 -0.01 -2.06 25.18
N GLY A 234 -0.24 -3.35 24.89
CA GLY A 234 0.76 -4.27 24.35
C GLY A 234 1.28 -5.35 25.32
N ALA A 235 0.88 -5.33 26.59
CA ALA A 235 1.30 -6.36 27.55
C ALA A 235 0.54 -7.68 27.35
N GLY A 236 1.15 -8.79 27.79
CA GLY A 236 0.53 -10.11 27.73
C GLY A 236 0.21 -10.60 26.32
N GLY A 237 0.86 -10.04 25.29
CA GLY A 237 0.62 -10.39 23.88
C GLY A 237 -0.65 -9.80 23.27
N VAL A 238 -1.37 -8.93 23.99
CA VAL A 238 -2.57 -8.25 23.48
C VAL A 238 -2.17 -6.88 22.94
N ARG A 239 -2.37 -6.69 21.63
CA ARG A 239 -2.07 -5.42 20.95
C ARG A 239 -3.26 -4.45 21.01
N PRO A 240 -3.01 -3.15 20.79
CA PRO A 240 -4.03 -2.16 20.40
C PRO A 240 -4.98 -2.71 19.34
N GLY A 241 -6.29 -2.57 19.56
CA GLY A 241 -7.30 -2.85 18.54
C GLY A 241 -7.48 -1.67 17.59
N MET A 242 -7.67 -0.49 18.16
CA MET A 242 -7.72 0.78 17.44
C MET A 242 -6.70 1.72 18.07
N LEU A 243 -5.89 2.36 17.24
CA LEU A 243 -4.91 3.35 17.65
C LEU A 243 -5.29 4.70 17.04
N MET A 244 -5.43 5.71 17.88
CA MET A 244 -5.74 7.08 17.48
C MET A 244 -4.55 8.00 17.76
N GLY A 245 -4.38 8.98 16.89
CA GLY A 245 -3.35 9.99 17.00
C GLY A 245 -3.37 10.91 15.80
N GLN A 246 -2.73 12.07 15.92
CA GLN A 246 -2.55 13.01 14.82
C GLN A 246 -1.10 13.47 14.79
N THR A 247 -0.35 12.96 13.80
CA THR A 247 1.06 13.25 13.61
C THR A 247 1.34 14.75 13.57
N GLY A 248 2.32 15.22 14.33
CA GLY A 248 2.72 16.63 14.38
C GLY A 248 1.79 17.54 15.19
N SER A 249 0.84 16.98 15.95
CA SER A 249 -0.03 17.72 16.88
C SER A 249 0.24 17.33 18.34
N THR A 250 -0.48 17.94 19.29
CA THR A 250 -0.44 17.52 20.71
C THR A 250 -1.01 16.10 20.92
N ALA A 251 -1.78 15.56 19.98
CA ALA A 251 -2.31 14.20 20.00
C ALA A 251 -1.39 13.20 19.28
N ASP A 252 -0.08 13.49 19.21
CA ASP A 252 0.96 12.57 18.76
C ASP A 252 1.66 11.93 19.97
N GLY A 253 2.44 10.88 19.76
CA GLY A 253 3.22 10.27 20.82
C GLY A 253 3.76 8.89 20.51
N GLU A 254 4.67 8.44 21.37
CA GLU A 254 5.34 7.15 21.20
C GLU A 254 4.52 5.96 21.73
N PHE A 255 3.80 6.14 22.85
CA PHE A 255 3.22 5.02 23.59
C PHE A 255 1.70 4.94 23.39
N PRO A 256 1.15 3.77 23.00
CA PRO A 256 -0.30 3.55 22.98
C PRO A 256 -0.82 3.39 24.40
N VAL A 257 -1.75 4.25 24.82
CA VAL A 257 -2.41 4.18 26.13
C VAL A 257 -3.87 3.83 25.93
N ALA A 258 -4.28 2.70 26.49
CA ALA A 258 -5.65 2.23 26.43
C ALA A 258 -6.56 3.06 27.35
N LEU A 259 -7.58 3.64 26.73
CA LEU A 259 -8.64 4.40 27.41
C LEU A 259 -9.84 3.51 27.74
N THR A 260 -10.05 2.48 26.92
CA THR A 260 -11.09 1.46 27.14
C THR A 260 -10.74 0.15 26.44
N GLY A 261 -11.28 -0.96 26.94
CA GLY A 261 -11.11 -2.30 26.38
C GLY A 261 -10.40 -3.26 27.34
N ARG A 262 -9.89 -4.37 26.81
CA ARG A 262 -9.24 -5.42 27.61
C ARG A 262 -7.73 -5.34 27.46
N VAL A 263 -7.03 -5.04 28.55
CA VAL A 263 -5.58 -4.82 28.54
C VAL A 263 -4.94 -5.49 29.74
N TYR A 264 -3.78 -6.10 29.55
CA TYR A 264 -2.97 -6.59 30.67
C TYR A 264 -2.28 -5.43 31.37
N CYS A 265 -2.48 -5.33 32.68
CA CYS A 265 -1.92 -4.31 33.53
C CYS A 265 -0.93 -4.93 34.51
N LYS A 266 0.16 -4.23 34.79
CA LYS A 266 1.04 -4.55 35.91
C LYS A 266 0.30 -4.26 37.20
N ALA A 267 0.27 -5.24 38.09
CA ALA A 267 -0.47 -5.16 39.33
C ALA A 267 0.40 -5.53 40.52
N ASP A 268 0.17 -4.87 41.64
CA ASP A 268 0.78 -5.13 42.93
C ASP A 268 -0.29 -5.67 43.90
N ALA A 269 -0.15 -6.95 44.23
CA ALA A 269 -0.97 -7.68 45.18
C ALA A 269 -0.16 -8.05 46.44
N MET A 270 0.86 -7.27 46.82
CA MET A 270 1.63 -7.51 48.04
C MET A 270 0.78 -7.34 49.31
N ALA A 271 -0.12 -6.36 49.33
CA ALA A 271 -0.98 -6.08 50.49
C ALA A 271 -2.30 -6.86 50.47
N VAL A 272 -2.96 -6.91 49.32
CA VAL A 272 -4.28 -7.57 49.16
C VAL A 272 -4.32 -8.31 47.83
N PRO A 273 -4.78 -9.58 47.80
CA PRO A 273 -5.01 -10.32 46.56
C PRO A 273 -6.01 -9.62 45.64
N ILE A 274 -5.79 -9.72 44.32
CA ILE A 274 -6.73 -9.24 43.30
C ILE A 274 -7.53 -10.42 42.78
N GLN A 275 -8.85 -10.27 42.74
CA GLN A 275 -9.79 -11.26 42.21
C GLN A 275 -10.61 -10.66 41.07
N PRO A 276 -11.09 -11.48 40.11
CA PRO A 276 -11.98 -11.01 39.05
C PRO A 276 -13.19 -10.26 39.61
N GLY A 277 -13.49 -9.09 39.04
CA GLY A 277 -14.55 -8.19 39.48
C GLY A 277 -14.09 -7.09 40.44
N ASP A 278 -12.91 -7.20 41.03
CA ASP A 278 -12.35 -6.16 41.92
C ASP A 278 -12.11 -4.85 41.16
N LEU A 279 -12.45 -3.73 41.80
CA LEU A 279 -12.07 -2.41 41.33
C LEU A 279 -10.57 -2.19 41.53
N LEU A 280 -9.93 -1.58 40.55
CA LEU A 280 -8.49 -1.33 40.54
C LEU A 280 -8.21 0.17 40.51
N THR A 281 -7.17 0.57 41.25
CA THR A 281 -6.65 1.94 41.33
C THR A 281 -5.13 1.92 41.19
N THR A 282 -4.48 3.06 40.99
CA THR A 282 -3.00 3.16 41.04
C THR A 282 -2.44 2.69 42.38
N SER A 283 -1.20 2.21 42.37
CA SER A 283 -0.40 1.76 43.51
C SER A 283 0.74 2.75 43.81
N ASP A 284 1.33 2.65 45.00
CA ASP A 284 2.62 3.28 45.32
C ASP A 284 3.80 2.60 44.60
N THR A 285 3.61 1.36 44.10
CA THR A 285 4.57 0.75 43.19
C THR A 285 4.44 1.40 41.79
N PRO A 286 5.52 2.00 41.25
CA PRO A 286 5.45 2.71 39.98
C PRO A 286 4.90 1.89 38.82
N GLY A 287 3.91 2.44 38.12
CA GLY A 287 3.28 1.84 36.96
C GLY A 287 2.39 0.64 37.28
N HIS A 288 2.07 0.37 38.54
CA HIS A 288 1.22 -0.76 38.92
C HIS A 288 -0.16 -0.30 39.40
N VAL A 289 -1.17 -1.14 39.16
CA VAL A 289 -2.45 -1.06 39.87
C VAL A 289 -2.41 -1.85 41.17
N MET A 290 -3.34 -1.56 42.07
CA MET A 290 -3.69 -2.40 43.21
C MET A 290 -5.22 -2.46 43.36
N LYS A 291 -5.70 -3.40 44.17
CA LYS A 291 -7.12 -3.47 44.55
C LYS A 291 -7.55 -2.22 45.31
N VAL A 292 -8.73 -1.71 44.99
CA VAL A 292 -9.40 -0.69 45.82
C VAL A 292 -9.80 -1.31 47.15
N SER A 293 -9.25 -0.77 48.24
CA SER A 293 -9.58 -1.10 49.62
C SER A 293 -10.28 0.05 50.35
N ASP A 294 -10.03 1.28 49.92
CA ASP A 294 -10.60 2.52 50.46
C ASP A 294 -11.50 3.15 49.39
N HIS A 295 -12.82 2.95 49.53
CA HIS A 295 -13.79 3.40 48.56
C HIS A 295 -13.98 4.92 48.55
N ASP A 296 -13.69 5.61 49.65
CA ASP A 296 -13.82 7.07 49.75
C ASP A 296 -12.74 7.78 48.91
N LYS A 297 -11.54 7.17 48.82
CA LYS A 297 -10.45 7.68 47.97
C LYS A 297 -10.55 7.23 46.52
N ALA A 298 -11.32 6.19 46.23
CA ALA A 298 -11.40 5.58 44.90
C ALA A 298 -12.06 6.48 43.85
N GLN A 299 -12.91 7.42 44.27
CA GLN A 299 -13.61 8.30 43.33
C GLN A 299 -12.62 9.14 42.50
N GLY A 300 -12.67 8.96 41.18
CA GLY A 300 -11.78 9.58 40.20
C GLY A 300 -10.40 8.92 40.05
N ALA A 301 -10.12 7.85 40.80
CA ALA A 301 -8.85 7.10 40.74
C ALA A 301 -9.02 5.64 40.25
N ILE A 302 -10.25 5.24 39.91
CA ILE A 302 -10.55 3.91 39.39
C ILE A 302 -10.14 3.83 37.92
N ILE A 303 -9.33 2.83 37.58
CA ILE A 303 -8.91 2.58 36.21
C ILE A 303 -9.75 1.52 35.49
N GLY A 304 -10.44 0.68 36.27
CA GLY A 304 -11.27 -0.39 35.74
C GLY A 304 -11.48 -1.54 36.72
N LYS A 305 -11.84 -2.70 36.16
CA LYS A 305 -12.08 -3.93 36.91
C LYS A 305 -11.15 -5.05 36.49
N ALA A 306 -10.70 -5.84 37.47
CA ALA A 306 -9.94 -7.05 37.22
C ALA A 306 -10.80 -8.09 36.48
N MET A 307 -10.21 -8.74 35.49
CA MET A 307 -10.77 -9.90 34.77
C MET A 307 -9.99 -11.19 35.04
N SER A 308 -8.80 -11.09 35.67
CA SER A 308 -8.02 -12.22 36.15
C SER A 308 -7.59 -11.99 37.60
N SER A 309 -7.19 -13.06 38.29
CA SER A 309 -6.67 -12.98 39.65
C SER A 309 -5.16 -12.70 39.69
N LEU A 310 -4.69 -12.20 40.82
CA LEU A 310 -3.30 -12.21 41.25
C LEU A 310 -3.26 -12.39 42.77
N ASP A 311 -2.84 -13.56 43.23
CA ASP A 311 -2.97 -13.94 44.63
C ASP A 311 -1.95 -13.23 45.55
N LYS A 312 -0.73 -12.98 45.05
CA LYS A 312 0.33 -12.30 45.80
C LYS A 312 1.40 -11.73 44.86
N GLY A 313 2.14 -10.75 45.36
CA GLY A 313 3.32 -10.22 44.68
C GLY A 313 2.98 -9.29 43.52
N LYS A 314 3.92 -9.15 42.57
CA LYS A 314 3.77 -8.30 41.38
C LYS A 314 3.63 -9.16 40.14
N GLY A 315 2.70 -8.82 39.25
CA GLY A 315 2.40 -9.62 38.06
C GLY A 315 1.54 -8.88 37.06
N LEU A 316 1.10 -9.59 36.01
CA LEU A 316 0.12 -9.06 35.06
C LEU A 316 -1.28 -9.52 35.45
N VAL A 317 -2.24 -8.59 35.41
CA VAL A 317 -3.67 -8.84 35.57
C VAL A 317 -4.39 -8.35 34.32
N LEU A 318 -5.29 -9.15 33.76
CA LEU A 318 -6.18 -8.68 32.70
C LEU A 318 -7.19 -7.71 33.30
N VAL A 319 -7.31 -6.51 32.73
CA VAL A 319 -8.19 -5.45 33.21
C VAL A 319 -9.17 -5.07 32.11
N LEU A 320 -10.44 -4.95 32.49
CA LEU A 320 -11.43 -4.23 31.70
C LEU A 320 -11.30 -2.75 32.05
N VAL A 321 -10.71 -1.97 31.15
CA VAL A 321 -10.45 -0.54 31.34
C VAL A 321 -11.75 0.23 31.18
N SER A 322 -12.09 0.98 32.22
CA SER A 322 -13.22 1.89 32.25
C SER A 322 -12.83 3.05 33.16
N LEU A 323 -12.31 4.13 32.57
CA LEU A 323 -11.99 5.35 33.30
C LEU A 323 -13.32 6.00 33.74
N GLN A 324 -13.47 6.23 35.05
CA GLN A 324 -14.66 6.82 35.67
C GLN A 324 -14.29 7.93 36.64
#